data_AF-A0A6G6GIE7-F1
#
_entry.id   AF-A0A6G6GIE7-F1
#
_cell.length_a   1.000
_cell.length_b   1.000
_cell.length_c   1.000
_cell.angle_alpha   90.00
_cell.angle_beta   90.00
_cell.angle_gamma   90.00
#
_symmetry.space_group_name_H-M   'P 1'
#
loop_
_entity.id
_entity.type
_entity.pdbx_description
1 polymer ?
#
loop_
_entity_poly.entity_id
_entity_poly.type
_entity_poly.pdbx_seq_one_letter_code
_entity_poly.pdbx_strand_id
1 'polypeptide(L)'
;MYTLNVKNNYIWPISTSEAKNIPAKGGSAAFEKQGNIILEVPGMGALNFIDIAADRIPGFPNPQHWGVLIRTHSIEAYYRYEGGGELTATFDKFGTCTLTTSNGSLISISLPELVVDDKGIE
;
A
#
# COMPACT_ATOMS: atom_id res chain seq x y z
N MET A 1 -13.48 -4.15 -0.97
CA MET A 1 -13.10 -2.93 -1.71
C MET A 1 -12.94 -1.79 -0.73
N TYR A 2 -11.91 -0.97 -0.92
CA TYR A 2 -11.56 0.12 0.00
C TYR A 2 -11.39 1.44 -0.77
N THR A 3 -11.37 2.56 -0.05
CA THR A 3 -10.99 3.86 -0.59
C THR A 3 -9.53 4.13 -0.24
N LEU A 4 -8.72 4.46 -1.26
CA LEU A 4 -7.36 4.96 -1.08
C LEU A 4 -7.34 6.48 -1.29
N ASN A 5 -7.05 7.21 -0.23
CA ASN A 5 -6.77 8.64 -0.28
C ASN A 5 -5.26 8.85 -0.39
N VAL A 6 -4.80 9.59 -1.40
CA VAL A 6 -3.39 9.91 -1.57
C VAL A 6 -3.19 11.42 -1.47
N LYS A 7 -2.24 11.84 -0.64
CA LYS A 7 -1.78 13.23 -0.49
C LYS A 7 -0.32 13.31 -0.89
N ASN A 8 0.01 14.14 -1.87
CA ASN A 8 1.35 14.28 -2.41
C ASN A 8 1.94 15.66 -2.10
N ASN A 9 2.70 15.77 -1.01
CA ASN A 9 3.48 16.97 -0.72
C ASN A 9 4.92 16.90 -1.28
N TYR A 10 5.24 15.82 -2.00
CA TYR A 10 6.56 15.60 -2.57
C TYR A 10 6.82 16.55 -3.75
N ILE A 11 8.10 16.72 -4.09
CA ILE A 11 8.53 17.66 -5.14
C ILE A 11 8.20 17.18 -6.56
N TRP A 12 7.94 15.89 -6.74
CA TRP A 12 7.60 15.27 -8.02
C TRP A 12 6.15 14.75 -8.05
N PRO A 13 5.51 14.71 -9.22
CA PRO A 13 4.22 14.06 -9.36
C PRO A 13 4.36 12.55 -9.12
N ILE A 14 3.31 11.93 -8.60
CA ILE A 14 3.23 10.48 -8.41
C ILE A 14 2.31 9.91 -9.49
N SER A 15 2.80 8.93 -10.25
CA SER A 15 1.99 8.24 -11.27
C SER A 15 1.33 7.02 -10.67
N THR A 16 0.18 6.62 -11.21
CA THR A 16 -0.49 5.39 -10.79
C THR A 16 -0.65 4.40 -11.93
N SER A 17 -0.80 3.12 -11.60
CA SER A 17 -1.13 2.06 -12.56
C SER A 17 -2.47 2.26 -13.30
N GLU A 18 -3.29 3.24 -12.87
CA GLU A 18 -4.55 3.62 -13.53
C GLU A 18 -4.39 4.82 -14.48
N ALA A 19 -3.15 5.13 -14.89
CA ALA A 19 -2.82 6.26 -15.76
C ALA A 19 -3.24 7.63 -15.20
N LYS A 20 -3.39 7.75 -13.87
CA LYS A 20 -3.64 9.01 -13.17
C LYS A 20 -2.34 9.54 -12.59
N ASN A 21 -2.14 10.85 -12.68
CA ASN A 21 -1.04 11.53 -12.02
C ASN A 21 -1.57 12.35 -10.85
N ILE A 22 -0.89 12.27 -9.72
CA ILE A 22 -1.16 13.05 -8.51
C ILE A 22 -0.15 14.20 -8.50
N PRO A 23 -0.60 15.47 -8.68
CA PRO A 23 0.30 16.61 -8.80
C PRO A 23 1.28 16.72 -7.62
N ALA A 24 2.47 17.24 -7.89
CA ALA A 24 3.46 17.55 -6.87
C ALA A 24 2.99 18.67 -5.94
N LYS A 25 3.67 18.82 -4.79
CA LYS A 25 3.60 20.00 -3.91
C LYS A 25 2.18 20.36 -3.44
N GLY A 26 1.43 19.35 -3.00
CA GLY A 26 0.11 19.49 -2.39
C GLY A 26 -1.03 18.88 -3.19
N GLY A 27 -0.73 18.12 -4.26
CA GLY A 27 -1.76 17.40 -5.01
C GLY A 27 -2.40 16.28 -4.18
N SER A 28 -3.62 15.90 -4.54
CA SER A 28 -4.34 14.81 -3.91
C SER A 28 -5.21 14.05 -4.89
N ALA A 29 -5.53 12.80 -4.55
CA ALA A 29 -6.46 11.97 -5.28
C ALA A 29 -7.16 11.00 -4.32
N ALA A 30 -8.43 10.73 -4.60
CA ALA A 30 -9.15 9.60 -4.02
C ALA A 30 -9.37 8.54 -5.11
N PHE A 31 -9.18 7.28 -4.73
CA PHE A 31 -9.48 6.11 -5.54
C PHE A 31 -10.52 5.30 -4.77
N GLU A 32 -11.75 5.31 -5.25
CA GLU A 32 -12.89 4.66 -4.59
C GLU A 32 -13.07 3.25 -5.11
N LYS A 33 -13.56 2.35 -4.24
CA LYS A 33 -13.83 0.95 -4.57
C LYS A 33 -12.59 0.22 -5.14
N GLN A 34 -11.42 0.53 -4.59
CA GLN A 34 -10.15 0.01 -5.06
C GLN A 34 -9.97 -1.48 -4.77
N GLY A 35 -9.30 -2.15 -5.72
CA GLY A 35 -8.62 -3.44 -5.55
C GLY A 35 -7.10 -3.22 -5.52
N ASN A 36 -6.38 -3.64 -6.57
CA ASN A 36 -4.94 -3.41 -6.67
C ASN A 36 -4.62 -2.01 -7.22
N ILE A 37 -3.55 -1.38 -6.74
CA ILE A 37 -2.99 -0.16 -7.36
C ILE A 37 -1.50 -0.04 -7.07
N ILE A 38 -0.75 0.46 -8.05
CA ILE A 38 0.66 0.81 -7.90
C ILE A 38 0.78 2.33 -7.89
N LEU A 39 1.52 2.87 -6.93
CA LEU A 39 1.96 4.26 -6.91
C LEU A 39 3.45 4.31 -7.24
N GLU A 40 3.80 4.94 -8.36
CA GLU A 40 5.18 5.13 -8.80
C GLU A 40 5.68 6.48 -8.27
N VAL A 41 6.61 6.43 -7.32
CA VAL A 41 7.15 7.61 -6.65
C VAL A 41 8.56 7.88 -7.17
N PRO A 42 8.79 8.97 -7.92
CA PRO A 42 10.09 9.26 -8.52
C PRO A 42 11.21 9.28 -7.48
N GLY A 43 12.26 8.49 -7.71
CA GLY A 43 13.42 8.36 -6.80
C GLY A 43 13.23 7.37 -5.64
N MET A 44 12.00 6.92 -5.36
CA MET A 44 11.72 5.94 -4.30
C MET A 44 11.24 4.59 -4.84
N GLY A 45 10.73 4.55 -6.07
CA GLY A 45 10.19 3.35 -6.69
C GLY A 45 8.71 3.16 -6.40
N ALA A 46 8.25 1.91 -6.55
CA ALA A 46 6.85 1.55 -6.48
C ALA A 46 6.38 1.27 -5.05
N LEU A 47 5.21 1.80 -4.70
CA LEU A 47 4.38 1.32 -3.60
C LEU A 47 3.24 0.49 -4.17
N ASN A 48 3.21 -0.79 -3.84
CA ASN A 48 2.21 -1.73 -4.32
C ASN A 48 1.12 -1.90 -3.26
N PHE A 49 -0.13 -1.63 -3.61
CA PHE A 49 -1.29 -1.95 -2.81
C PHE A 49 -1.96 -3.17 -3.45
N ILE A 50 -1.91 -4.28 -2.74
CA ILE A 50 -2.36 -5.59 -3.22
C ILE A 50 -3.58 -5.99 -2.41
N ASP A 51 -4.75 -6.03 -3.04
CA ASP A 51 -5.97 -6.58 -2.44
C ASP A 51 -5.78 -8.09 -2.29
N ILE A 52 -5.68 -8.53 -1.04
CA ILE A 52 -5.57 -9.94 -0.67
C ILE A 52 -6.91 -10.49 -0.18
N ALA A 53 -7.99 -9.71 -0.30
CA ALA A 53 -9.35 -10.10 0.05
C ALA A 53 -9.41 -10.82 1.42
N ALA A 54 -9.87 -12.07 1.43
CA ALA A 54 -9.99 -12.88 2.64
C ALA A 54 -8.68 -13.57 3.05
N ASP A 55 -7.67 -13.60 2.19
CA ASP A 55 -6.40 -14.27 2.45
C ASP A 55 -5.65 -13.62 3.60
N ARG A 56 -4.96 -14.46 4.38
CA ARG A 56 -4.26 -14.04 5.60
C ARG A 56 -2.77 -14.31 5.45
N ILE A 57 -1.98 -13.33 5.87
CA ILE A 57 -0.53 -13.49 5.96
C ILE A 57 -0.22 -14.27 7.26
N PRO A 58 0.41 -15.46 7.17
CA PRO A 58 0.73 -16.26 8.35
C PRO A 58 1.59 -15.48 9.35
N GLY A 59 1.32 -15.67 10.64
CA GLY A 59 2.07 -15.00 11.72
C GLY A 59 1.61 -13.59 12.07
N PHE A 60 0.68 -12.99 11.32
CA PHE A 60 0.18 -11.64 11.59
C PHE A 60 -1.32 -11.67 11.94
N PRO A 61 -1.67 -11.64 13.25
CA PRO A 61 -3.05 -11.75 13.69
C PRO A 61 -3.83 -10.46 13.41
N ASN A 62 -5.08 -10.61 12.96
CA ASN A 62 -5.95 -9.48 12.72
C ASN A 62 -7.44 -9.91 12.68
N PRO A 63 -8.37 -9.29 13.42
CA PRO A 63 -9.76 -9.76 13.47
C PRO A 63 -10.54 -9.55 12.16
N GLN A 64 -10.24 -8.52 11.36
CA GLN A 64 -11.08 -8.17 10.21
C GLN A 64 -10.93 -9.12 9.01
N HIS A 65 -11.97 -9.22 8.17
CA HIS A 65 -12.11 -10.17 7.07
C HIS A 65 -11.42 -9.74 5.77
N TRP A 66 -11.48 -8.47 5.38
CA TRP A 66 -10.86 -7.98 4.14
C TRP A 66 -9.47 -7.41 4.39
N GLY A 67 -8.56 -7.54 3.43
CA GLY A 67 -7.19 -7.07 3.59
C GLY A 67 -6.51 -6.51 2.36
N VAL A 68 -5.56 -5.63 2.61
CA VAL A 68 -4.63 -5.08 1.63
C VAL A 68 -3.22 -5.25 2.17
N LEU A 69 -2.33 -5.80 1.36
CA LEU A 69 -0.91 -5.81 1.60
C LEU A 69 -0.29 -4.62 0.87
N ILE A 70 0.32 -3.71 1.62
CA ILE A 70 1.05 -2.58 1.06
C ILE A 70 2.55 -2.92 1.11
N ARG A 71 3.22 -2.97 -0.04
CA ARG A 71 4.65 -3.31 -0.12
C ARG A 71 5.46 -2.21 -0.77
N THR A 72 6.59 -1.88 -0.15
CA THR A 72 7.66 -1.10 -0.77
C THR A 72 8.99 -1.48 -0.15
N HIS A 73 9.94 -1.92 -0.98
CA HIS A 73 11.21 -2.46 -0.51
C HIS A 73 10.98 -3.48 0.62
N SER A 74 11.79 -3.41 1.68
CA SER A 74 11.80 -4.36 2.79
C SER A 74 10.83 -4.01 3.94
N ILE A 75 9.90 -3.08 3.74
CA ILE A 75 8.90 -2.71 4.75
C ILE A 75 7.51 -2.84 4.12
N GLU A 76 6.66 -3.60 4.81
CA GLU A 76 5.27 -3.77 4.43
C GLU A 76 4.31 -3.26 5.50
N ALA A 77 3.12 -2.89 5.07
CA ALA A 77 1.99 -2.68 5.97
C ALA A 77 0.89 -3.68 5.64
N TYR A 78 0.33 -4.28 6.69
CA TYR A 78 -0.82 -5.17 6.62
C TYR A 78 -2.05 -4.43 7.09
N TYR A 79 -2.89 -4.05 6.14
CA TYR A 79 -4.13 -3.33 6.40
C TYR A 79 -5.30 -4.32 6.35
N ARG A 80 -6.16 -4.30 7.37
CA ARG A 80 -7.36 -5.14 7.45
C ARG A 80 -8.56 -4.32 7.88
N TYR A 81 -9.72 -4.61 7.29
CA TYR A 81 -10.94 -3.82 7.48
C TYR A 81 -12.21 -4.65 7.31
N GLU A 82 -13.33 -4.10 7.80
CA GLU A 82 -14.68 -4.60 7.55
C GLU A 82 -15.48 -3.58 6.74
N GLY A 83 -16.41 -4.08 5.91
CA GLY A 83 -17.23 -3.23 5.04
C GLY A 83 -16.38 -2.45 4.04
N GLY A 84 -16.54 -1.11 4.01
CA GLY A 84 -15.75 -0.23 3.15
C GLY A 84 -14.51 0.29 3.86
N GLY A 85 -13.34 -0.23 3.51
CA GLY A 85 -12.06 0.21 4.09
C GLY A 85 -11.72 1.65 3.70
N GLU A 86 -10.96 2.34 4.54
CA GLU A 86 -10.45 3.68 4.28
C GLU A 86 -8.97 3.77 4.66
N LEU A 87 -8.11 3.96 3.67
CA LEU A 87 -6.66 4.05 3.83
C LEU A 87 -6.18 5.36 3.24
N THR A 88 -5.28 6.04 3.95
CA THR A 88 -4.66 7.29 3.50
C THR A 88 -3.15 7.12 3.41
N ALA A 89 -2.58 7.38 2.23
CA ALA A 89 -1.16 7.49 1.98
C ALA A 89 -0.76 8.97 1.86
N THR A 90 0.05 9.46 2.79
CA THR A 90 0.57 10.83 2.78
C THR A 90 2.06 10.81 2.49
N PHE A 91 2.45 11.37 1.35
CA PHE A 91 3.84 11.63 1.00
C PHE A 91 4.24 13.01 1.50
N ASP A 92 5.30 13.07 2.31
CA ASP A 92 5.89 14.33 2.75
C ASP A 92 6.78 14.96 1.65
N LYS A 93 7.36 16.14 1.96
CA LYS A 93 8.24 16.85 1.02
C LYS A 93 9.56 16.11 0.70
N PHE A 94 9.92 15.12 1.50
CA PHE A 94 11.11 14.29 1.34
C PHE A 94 10.81 12.94 0.67
N GLY A 95 9.53 12.65 0.42
CA GLY A 95 9.06 11.43 -0.21
C GLY A 95 8.57 10.38 0.79
N THR A 96 8.77 10.56 2.10
CA THR A 96 8.33 9.58 3.10
C THR A 96 6.83 9.34 3.00
N CYS A 97 6.42 8.09 2.80
CA CYS A 97 5.02 7.69 2.80
C CYS A 97 4.59 7.31 4.22
N THR A 98 3.60 8.01 4.77
CA THR A 98 2.91 7.63 6.00
C THR A 98 1.53 7.07 5.66
N LEU A 99 1.24 5.87 6.16
CA LEU A 99 -0.06 5.23 6.03
C LEU A 99 -0.88 5.41 7.30
N THR A 100 -2.15 5.80 7.15
CA THR A 100 -3.12 5.89 8.26
C THR A 100 -4.47 5.35 7.82
N THR A 101 -5.27 4.87 8.76
CA THR A 101 -6.63 4.41 8.50
C THR A 101 -7.62 4.96 9.53
N SER A 102 -8.84 5.26 9.09
CA SER A 102 -10.00 5.62 9.91
C SER A 102 -10.98 4.44 10.09
N ASN A 103 -10.86 3.38 9.28
CA ASN A 103 -11.67 2.18 9.40
C ASN A 103 -10.83 0.92 9.19
N GLY A 104 -10.67 0.13 10.25
CA GLY A 104 -9.88 -1.09 10.25
C GLY A 104 -8.62 -0.97 11.11
N SER A 105 -7.65 -1.82 10.85
CA SER A 105 -6.37 -1.84 11.56
C SER A 105 -5.21 -1.95 10.58
N LEU A 106 -4.12 -1.29 10.91
CA LEU A 106 -2.93 -1.19 10.09
C LEU A 106 -1.73 -1.51 10.98
N ILE A 107 -0.96 -2.54 10.60
CA ILE A 107 0.27 -2.91 11.32
C ILE A 107 1.44 -2.98 10.35
N SER A 108 2.63 -2.62 10.83
CA SER A 108 3.87 -2.86 10.08
C SER A 108 4.22 -4.33 10.17
N ILE A 109 4.59 -4.94 9.04
CA ILE A 109 5.08 -6.31 8.96
C ILE A 109 6.38 -6.33 8.13
N SER A 110 7.05 -7.49 8.10
CA SER A 110 8.21 -7.72 7.25
C SER A 110 8.09 -9.08 6.57
N LEU A 111 8.17 -9.10 5.25
CA LEU A 111 8.14 -10.31 4.44
C LEU A 111 9.41 -10.39 3.58
N PRO A 112 9.93 -11.61 3.32
CA PRO A 112 10.99 -11.76 2.32
C PRO A 112 10.54 -11.23 0.95
N GLU A 113 11.42 -10.50 0.27
CA GLU A 113 11.21 -10.08 -1.11
C GLU A 113 11.45 -11.23 -2.10
N LEU A 114 12.44 -12.07 -1.79
CA LEU A 114 12.82 -13.24 -2.58
C LEU A 114 13.25 -14.37 -1.64
N VAL A 115 12.76 -15.57 -1.91
CA VAL A 115 13.22 -16.81 -1.28
C VAL A 115 13.63 -17.75 -2.41
N VAL A 116 14.86 -18.28 -2.35
CA VAL A 116 15.33 -19.33 -3.25
C VAL A 116 15.20 -20.65 -2.51
N ASP A 117 14.50 -21.61 -3.11
CA ASP A 117 14.42 -22.99 -2.60
C ASP A 117 15.44 -23.85 -3.36
N ASP A 118 16.50 -24.26 -2.68
CA ASP A 118 17.60 -25.05 -3.22
C ASP A 118 17.44 -26.56 -2.97
N LYS A 119 16.33 -26.98 -2.34
CA LYS A 119 16.06 -28.39 -1.99
C LYS A 119 15.88 -29.35 -3.17
N GLY A 120 15.99 -28.87 -4.41
CA GLY A 120 15.84 -29.65 -5.64
C GLY A 120 17.10 -29.79 -6.48
N ILE A 121 18.27 -29.34 -6.00
CA ILE A 121 19.55 -29.50 -6.71
C ILE A 121 20.30 -30.68 -6.06
N GLU A 122 20.04 -31.90 -6.54
CA GLU A 122 20.93 -33.06 -6.40
C GLU A 122 21.95 -33.12 -7.54
#